data_AF-A0A2A2QNK0-F1
#
_entry.id   AF-A0A2A2QNK0-F1
#
_cell.length_a   1.000
_cell.length_b   1.000
_cell.length_c   1.000
_cell.angle_alpha   90.00
_cell.angle_beta   90.00
_cell.angle_gamma   90.00
#
_symmetry.space_group_name_H-M   'P 1'
#
loop_
_entity.id
_entity.type
_entity.pdbx_description
1 polymer ?
#
loop_
_entity_poly.entity_id
_entity_poly.type
_entity_poly.pdbx_seq_one_letter_code
_entity_poly.pdbx_strand_id
1 'polypeptide(L)'
;MKRVALVCLAAFGLFAVGCKDNVKSTRTFRLPEGNAVNGQAAFVSLQCIRCHSVAGVDLPPPTAPALKTLALGGKVARMRTYGDLLTSIIHPEFALSDARSPEQQAKLLTSPMRSFNRVMTVQQLIDLVAFLQPSYSQLEPLYVMQENGIP
;
A
#
# COMPACT_ATOMS: atom_id res chain seq x y z
N MET A 1 -43.01 -23.07 -16.40
CA MET A 1 -42.42 -21.76 -16.71
C MET A 1 -42.66 -20.71 -15.61
N LYS A 2 -43.91 -20.39 -15.23
CA LYS A 2 -44.20 -19.37 -14.18
C LYS A 2 -43.55 -19.63 -12.81
N ARG A 3 -43.49 -20.90 -12.37
CA ARG A 3 -42.85 -21.29 -11.09
C ARG A 3 -41.32 -21.17 -11.11
N VAL A 4 -40.69 -21.43 -12.26
CA VAL A 4 -39.23 -21.27 -12.45
C VAL A 4 -38.86 -19.78 -12.47
N ALA A 5 -39.65 -18.95 -13.16
CA ALA A 5 -39.46 -17.51 -13.17
C ALA A 5 -39.58 -16.88 -11.77
N LEU A 6 -40.52 -17.37 -10.94
CA LEU A 6 -40.71 -16.87 -9.58
C LEU A 6 -39.54 -17.23 -8.64
N VAL A 7 -38.95 -18.42 -8.80
CA VAL A 7 -37.77 -18.85 -8.04
C VAL A 7 -36.53 -18.08 -8.46
N CYS A 8 -36.33 -17.82 -9.75
CA CYS A 8 -35.22 -16.98 -10.23
C CYS A 8 -35.32 -15.53 -9.73
N LEU A 9 -36.53 -14.96 -9.67
CA LEU A 9 -36.76 -13.61 -9.16
C LEU A 9 -36.47 -13.51 -7.65
N ALA A 10 -36.86 -14.52 -6.88
CA ALA A 10 -36.57 -14.61 -5.45
C ALA A 10 -35.07 -14.80 -5.17
N ALA A 11 -34.39 -15.63 -5.97
CA ALA A 11 -32.95 -15.84 -5.86
C ALA A 11 -32.16 -14.55 -6.18
N PHE A 12 -32.58 -13.78 -7.18
CA PHE A 12 -31.95 -12.50 -7.53
C PHE A 12 -32.10 -11.44 -6.42
N GLY A 13 -33.25 -11.41 -5.74
CA GLY A 13 -33.48 -10.52 -4.60
C GLY A 13 -32.57 -10.80 -3.40
N LEU A 14 -32.14 -12.06 -3.20
CA LEU A 14 -31.27 -12.45 -2.10
C LEU A 14 -29.83 -11.95 -2.26
N PHE A 15 -29.37 -11.71 -3.49
CA PHE A 15 -28.04 -11.13 -3.77
C PHE A 15 -27.97 -9.61 -3.52
N ALA A 16 -29.11 -8.93 -3.36
CA ALA A 16 -29.15 -7.47 -3.19
C ALA A 16 -29.00 -7.02 -1.71
N VAL A 17 -29.06 -7.93 -0.73
CA VAL A 17 -29.08 -7.59 0.71
C VAL A 17 -27.67 -7.46 1.33
N GLY A 18 -26.60 -7.60 0.53
CA GLY A 18 -25.23 -7.79 1.02
C GLY A 18 -24.39 -6.54 1.32
N CYS A 19 -24.79 -5.32 0.93
CA CYS A 19 -23.92 -4.14 1.01
C CYS A 19 -24.35 -3.14 2.08
N LYS A 20 -24.55 -3.58 3.33
CA LYS A 20 -24.60 -2.64 4.45
C LYS A 20 -23.18 -2.29 4.89
N ASP A 21 -22.86 -1.01 4.88
CA ASP A 21 -21.62 -0.52 5.48
C ASP A 21 -21.59 -0.95 6.95
N ASN A 22 -20.54 -1.64 7.36
CA ASN A 22 -20.34 -1.95 8.77
C ASN A 22 -19.85 -0.69 9.52
N VAL A 23 -19.91 -0.71 10.85
CA VAL A 23 -19.50 0.44 11.70
C VAL A 23 -18.04 0.88 11.51
N LYS A 24 -17.21 0.06 10.85
CA LYS A 24 -15.81 0.34 10.52
C LYS A 24 -15.58 0.63 9.02
N SER A 25 -16.64 0.89 8.24
CA SER A 25 -16.49 1.20 6.81
C SER A 25 -15.69 2.49 6.60
N THR A 26 -14.71 2.45 5.70
CA THR A 26 -13.87 3.59 5.31
C THR A 26 -14.35 4.27 4.02
N ARG A 27 -15.54 3.91 3.53
CA ARG A 27 -16.07 4.36 2.23
C ARG A 27 -16.09 5.88 2.07
N THR A 28 -16.50 6.59 3.11
CA THR A 28 -16.60 8.06 3.17
C THR A 28 -15.43 8.72 3.90
N PHE A 29 -14.47 7.94 4.40
CA PHE A 29 -13.29 8.47 5.10
C PHE A 29 -12.33 9.12 4.10
N ARG A 30 -12.00 10.39 4.32
CA ARG A 30 -11.05 11.14 3.49
C ARG A 30 -10.14 11.96 4.39
N LEU A 31 -8.84 11.89 4.14
CA LEU A 31 -7.86 12.81 4.72
C LEU A 31 -7.70 14.00 3.75
N PRO A 32 -7.30 15.18 4.24
CA PRO A 32 -6.96 16.30 3.37
C PRO A 32 -5.71 15.99 2.56
N GLU A 33 -5.47 16.79 1.51
CA GLU A 33 -4.23 16.74 0.75
C GLU A 33 -3.02 17.09 1.62
N GLY A 34 -1.92 16.39 1.40
CA GLY A 34 -0.65 16.61 2.10
C GLY A 34 0.32 17.48 1.32
N ASN A 35 1.42 17.86 1.98
CA ASN A 35 2.51 18.60 1.39
C ASN A 35 3.76 17.70 1.28
N ALA A 36 4.21 17.42 0.05
CA ALA A 36 5.36 16.54 -0.19
C ALA A 36 6.69 17.07 0.39
N VAL A 37 6.89 18.39 0.44
CA VAL A 37 8.09 19.00 1.04
C VAL A 37 8.11 18.77 2.55
N ASN A 38 6.98 19.02 3.21
CA ASN A 38 6.83 18.69 4.64
C ASN A 38 6.96 17.19 4.88
N GLY A 39 6.49 16.36 3.95
CA GLY A 39 6.58 14.91 4.02
C GLY A 39 8.02 14.41 3.99
N GLN A 40 8.84 14.95 3.10
CA GLN A 40 10.28 14.66 3.07
C GLN A 40 10.96 15.11 4.37
N ALA A 41 10.65 16.30 4.88
CA ALA A 41 11.16 16.77 6.16
C ALA A 41 10.73 15.86 7.32
N ALA A 42 9.47 15.42 7.33
CA ALA A 42 8.95 14.48 8.32
C ALA A 42 9.69 13.13 8.23
N PHE A 43 9.93 12.61 7.02
CA PHE A 43 10.65 11.36 6.77
C PHE A 43 12.05 11.37 7.41
N VAL A 44 12.77 12.49 7.29
CA VAL A 44 14.07 12.67 7.92
C VAL A 44 13.93 12.82 9.43
N SER A 45 13.03 13.70 9.91
CA SER A 45 12.86 14.00 11.34
C SER A 45 12.42 12.79 12.17
N LEU A 46 11.56 11.94 11.61
CA LEU A 46 11.07 10.71 12.23
C LEU A 46 12.07 9.55 12.11
N GLN A 47 13.22 9.81 11.46
CA GLN A 47 14.31 8.88 11.22
C GLN A 47 13.92 7.68 10.35
N CYS A 48 12.98 7.86 9.43
CA CYS A 48 12.61 6.83 8.45
C CYS A 48 13.81 6.46 7.57
N ILE A 49 14.70 7.43 7.30
CA ILE A 49 15.95 7.25 6.55
C ILE A 49 16.89 6.20 7.15
N ARG A 50 16.76 5.84 8.43
CA ARG A 50 17.66 4.85 9.06
C ARG A 50 17.56 3.49 8.39
N CYS A 51 16.38 3.13 7.88
CA CYS A 51 16.10 1.85 7.25
C CYS A 51 15.55 1.98 5.83
N HIS A 52 15.14 3.18 5.40
CA HIS A 52 14.49 3.37 4.11
C HIS A 52 15.23 4.37 3.23
N SER A 53 15.44 3.98 1.97
CA SER A 53 15.69 4.91 0.88
C SER A 53 14.40 5.14 0.09
N VAL A 54 14.36 6.19 -0.73
CA VAL A 54 13.23 6.48 -1.62
C VAL A 54 13.75 6.58 -3.05
N ALA A 55 13.19 5.78 -3.94
CA ALA A 55 13.60 5.74 -5.34
C ALA A 55 13.41 7.11 -6.00
N GLY A 56 14.44 7.59 -6.69
CA GLY A 56 14.40 8.88 -7.40
C GLY A 56 14.51 10.12 -6.49
N VAL A 57 14.74 9.94 -5.18
CA VAL A 57 14.96 11.05 -4.25
C VAL A 57 16.36 10.94 -3.67
N ASP A 58 17.11 12.06 -3.71
CA ASP A 58 18.43 12.15 -3.10
C ASP A 58 18.30 12.37 -1.59
N LEU A 59 18.58 11.31 -0.83
CA LEU A 59 18.59 11.30 0.64
C LEU A 59 19.89 10.64 1.12
N PRO A 60 20.39 10.99 2.31
CA PRO A 60 21.51 10.28 2.91
C PRO A 60 21.23 8.77 2.95
N PRO A 61 22.25 7.93 2.67
CA PRO A 61 22.06 6.48 2.62
C PRO A 61 21.62 5.94 4.00
N PRO A 62 20.79 4.89 4.02
CA PRO A 62 20.36 4.28 5.26
C PRO A 62 21.52 3.74 6.10
N THR A 63 21.45 3.95 7.42
CA THR A 63 22.49 3.54 8.37
C THR A 63 22.33 2.09 8.84
N ALA A 64 21.16 1.49 8.65
CA ALA A 64 20.92 0.10 9.03
C ALA A 64 21.70 -0.87 8.10
N PRO A 65 22.02 -2.09 8.58
CA PRO A 65 22.59 -3.13 7.72
C PRO A 65 21.71 -3.37 6.50
N ALA A 66 22.31 -3.68 5.33
CA ALA A 66 21.58 -3.84 4.07
C ALA A 66 20.38 -4.82 4.16
N LEU A 67 20.50 -5.89 4.95
CA LEU A 67 19.43 -6.86 5.21
C LEU A 67 18.20 -6.27 5.92
N LYS A 68 18.34 -5.10 6.56
CA LYS A 68 17.28 -4.35 7.26
C LYS A 68 16.92 -3.07 6.53
N THR A 69 17.51 -2.82 5.37
CA THR A 69 17.26 -1.65 4.55
C THR A 69 16.29 -2.00 3.42
N LEU A 70 15.31 -1.13 3.18
CA LEU A 70 14.30 -1.33 2.14
C LEU A 70 14.09 -0.03 1.34
N ALA A 71 14.26 -0.12 0.03
CA ALA A 71 13.91 0.97 -0.87
C ALA A 71 12.38 1.08 -1.01
N LEU A 72 11.87 2.30 -0.86
CA LEU A 72 10.48 2.68 -1.12
C LEU A 72 10.37 3.30 -2.52
N GLY A 73 9.19 3.19 -3.13
CA GLY A 73 8.97 3.64 -4.51
C GLY A 73 9.51 2.68 -5.56
N GLY A 74 9.78 3.21 -6.75
CA GLY A 74 10.24 2.48 -7.93
C GLY A 74 9.11 1.80 -8.69
N LYS A 75 9.50 0.88 -9.58
CA LYS A 75 8.56 0.10 -10.37
C LYS A 75 7.97 -1.04 -9.54
N VAL A 76 6.64 -1.08 -9.42
CA VAL A 76 5.92 -2.08 -8.62
C VAL A 76 4.89 -2.83 -9.46
N ALA A 77 4.68 -4.11 -9.16
CA ALA A 77 3.69 -4.93 -9.87
C ALA A 77 2.25 -4.44 -9.62
N ARG A 78 1.99 -3.90 -8.42
CA ARG A 78 0.72 -3.28 -8.05
C ARG A 78 0.97 -1.89 -7.48
N MET A 79 0.28 -0.90 -8.04
CA MET A 79 0.28 0.46 -7.49
C MET A 79 -0.23 0.46 -6.06
N ARG A 80 0.48 1.16 -5.18
CA ARG A 80 0.05 1.35 -3.78
C ARG A 80 -1.00 2.44 -3.74
N THR A 81 -2.14 2.13 -3.15
CA THR A 81 -3.15 3.13 -2.86
C THR A 81 -2.69 4.01 -1.69
N TYR A 82 -3.31 5.18 -1.56
CA TYR A 82 -3.12 6.05 -0.40
C TYR A 82 -3.37 5.29 0.92
N GLY A 83 -4.40 4.46 0.97
CA GLY A 83 -4.73 3.61 2.12
C GLY A 83 -3.66 2.55 2.43
N ASP A 84 -3.03 1.97 1.41
CA ASP A 84 -1.95 0.98 1.60
C ASP A 84 -0.73 1.62 2.26
N LEU A 85 -0.35 2.82 1.80
CA LEU A 85 0.79 3.56 2.35
C LEU A 85 0.52 4.00 3.80
N LEU A 86 -0.66 4.57 4.07
CA LEU A 86 -1.08 4.91 5.43
C LEU A 86 -1.03 3.71 6.37
N THR A 87 -1.66 2.61 5.95
CA THR A 87 -1.76 1.38 6.76
C THR A 87 -0.37 0.82 7.07
N SER A 88 0.53 0.81 6.08
CA SER A 88 1.90 0.33 6.25
C SER A 88 2.72 1.18 7.22
N ILE A 89 2.39 2.47 7.40
CA ILE A 89 3.08 3.36 8.34
C ILE A 89 2.53 3.20 9.77
N ILE A 90 1.20 3.17 9.94
CA ILE A 90 0.56 3.13 11.27
C ILE A 90 0.43 1.70 11.84
N HIS A 91 0.55 0.69 10.99
CA HIS A 91 0.49 -0.73 11.32
C HIS A 91 1.59 -1.50 10.57
N PRO A 92 2.87 -1.29 10.94
CA PRO A 92 4.03 -1.80 10.20
C PRO A 92 4.10 -3.32 10.09
N GLU A 93 3.37 -4.06 10.93
CA GLU A 93 3.22 -5.51 10.88
C GLU A 93 2.34 -5.97 9.71
N PHE A 94 1.43 -5.11 9.23
CA PHE A 94 0.57 -5.36 8.08
C PHE A 94 1.18 -4.88 6.75
N ALA A 95 2.45 -4.47 6.76
CA ALA A 95 3.11 -3.93 5.58
C ALA A 95 3.13 -4.94 4.42
N LEU A 96 2.66 -4.48 3.27
CA LEU A 96 2.57 -5.27 2.05
C LEU A 96 3.95 -5.36 1.38
N SER A 97 4.74 -6.39 1.69
CA SER A 97 5.94 -6.66 0.89
C SER A 97 5.61 -7.64 -0.24
N ASP A 98 5.36 -7.12 -1.44
CA ASP A 98 5.23 -7.95 -2.65
C ASP A 98 6.53 -8.70 -2.98
N ALA A 99 7.66 -8.24 -2.42
CA ALA A 99 9.00 -8.72 -2.69
C ALA A 99 9.49 -9.84 -1.75
N ARG A 100 8.70 -10.30 -0.77
CA ARG A 100 9.15 -11.35 0.17
C ARG A 100 8.41 -12.64 -0.08
N SER A 101 9.16 -13.74 -0.21
CA SER A 101 8.58 -15.07 -0.33
C SER A 101 7.70 -15.37 0.91
N PRO A 102 6.68 -16.23 0.78
CA PRO A 102 5.87 -16.68 1.92
C PRO A 102 6.72 -17.19 3.09
N GLU A 103 7.88 -17.84 2.84
CA GLU A 103 8.79 -18.29 3.89
C GLU A 103 9.51 -17.14 4.60
N GLN A 104 9.82 -16.06 3.91
CA GLN A 104 10.42 -14.85 4.50
C GLN A 104 9.40 -14.06 5.33
N GLN A 105 8.13 -14.05 4.91
CA GLN A 105 7.02 -13.51 5.71
C GLN A 105 6.77 -14.37 6.96
N ALA A 106 6.80 -15.70 6.84
CA ALA A 106 6.59 -16.61 7.96
C ALA A 106 7.72 -16.59 9.00
N LYS A 107 8.96 -16.27 8.60
CA LYS A 107 10.11 -16.13 9.51
C LYS A 107 10.14 -14.81 10.28
N LEU A 108 9.45 -13.78 9.80
CA LEU A 108 9.33 -12.49 10.47
C LEU A 108 8.02 -12.46 11.27
N LEU A 109 8.08 -12.93 12.53
CA LEU A 109 6.94 -12.81 13.45
C LEU A 109 6.56 -11.35 13.75
N THR A 110 7.43 -10.38 13.44
CA THR A 110 7.22 -8.95 13.73
C THR A 110 8.02 -8.06 12.78
N SER A 111 7.47 -6.89 12.45
CA SER A 111 8.15 -5.89 11.62
C SER A 111 9.31 -5.24 12.38
N PRO A 112 10.49 -5.03 11.76
CA PRO A 112 11.59 -4.29 12.39
C PRO A 112 11.32 -2.77 12.46
N MET A 113 10.28 -2.28 11.78
CA MET A 113 9.86 -0.89 11.82
C MET A 113 9.10 -0.63 13.13
N ARG A 114 9.58 0.34 13.92
CA ARG A 114 8.90 0.76 15.15
C ARG A 114 7.52 1.36 14.86
N SER A 115 6.61 1.29 15.82
CA SER A 115 5.37 2.06 15.76
C SER A 115 5.63 3.56 15.93
N PHE A 116 4.92 4.37 15.15
CA PHE A 116 4.96 5.83 15.19
C PHE A 116 3.69 6.46 15.80
N ASN A 117 2.70 5.65 16.17
CA ASN A 117 1.35 6.09 16.54
C ASN A 117 1.30 7.04 17.76
N ARG A 118 2.37 7.08 18.56
CA ARG A 118 2.48 7.94 19.76
C ARG A 118 3.31 9.20 19.54
N VAL A 119 4.07 9.28 18.45
CA VAL A 119 5.09 10.33 18.25
C VAL A 119 4.92 11.10 16.94
N MET A 120 4.25 10.50 15.97
CA MET A 120 3.94 11.12 14.69
C MET A 120 2.55 11.76 14.75
N THR A 121 2.45 12.99 14.30
CA THR A 121 1.17 13.68 14.15
C THR A 121 0.40 13.17 12.94
N VAL A 122 -0.91 13.35 12.93
CA VAL A 122 -1.74 13.05 11.76
C VAL A 122 -1.28 13.86 10.53
N GLN A 123 -0.86 15.11 10.71
CA GLN A 123 -0.35 15.93 9.60
C GLN A 123 0.94 15.34 9.00
N GLN A 124 1.88 14.90 9.84
CA GLN A 124 3.09 14.24 9.35
C GLN A 124 2.78 12.96 8.59
N LEU A 125 1.80 12.17 9.03
CA LEU A 125 1.35 10.98 8.30
C LEU A 125 0.80 11.33 6.91
N ILE A 126 -0.06 12.35 6.83
CA ILE A 126 -0.64 12.84 5.56
C ILE A 126 0.48 13.31 4.63
N ASP A 127 1.38 14.14 5.13
CA ASP A 127 2.49 14.70 4.37
C ASP A 127 3.47 13.60 3.91
N LEU A 128 3.75 12.59 4.76
CA LEU A 128 4.57 11.44 4.40
C LEU A 128 4.00 10.67 3.21
N VAL A 129 2.69 10.44 3.19
CA VAL A 129 2.07 9.72 2.06
C VAL A 129 2.09 10.59 0.79
N ALA A 130 1.86 11.90 0.91
CA ALA A 130 1.99 12.84 -0.21
C ALA A 130 3.42 12.86 -0.79
N PHE A 131 4.44 12.73 0.05
CA PHE A 131 5.84 12.60 -0.37
C PHE A 131 6.14 11.26 -1.05
N LEU A 132 5.65 10.14 -0.50
CA LEU A 132 6.02 8.80 -0.96
C LEU A 132 5.27 8.37 -2.23
N GLN A 133 3.99 8.72 -2.36
CA GLN A 133 3.13 8.19 -3.41
C GLN A 133 3.64 8.45 -4.84
N PRO A 134 4.14 9.65 -5.19
CA PRO A 134 4.68 9.93 -6.54
C PRO A 134 5.93 9.11 -6.89
N SER A 135 6.61 8.53 -5.89
CA SER A 135 7.81 7.71 -6.11
C SER A 135 7.49 6.32 -6.66
N TYR A 136 6.21 5.93 -6.75
CA TYR A 136 5.77 4.63 -7.27
C TYR A 136 5.29 4.75 -8.71
N SER A 137 5.70 3.80 -9.55
CA SER A 137 5.20 3.63 -10.91
C SER A 137 4.84 2.17 -11.16
N GLN A 138 3.81 1.91 -11.96
CA GLN A 138 3.43 0.53 -12.28
C GLN A 138 4.47 -0.11 -13.21
N LEU A 139 4.78 -1.39 -13.00
CA LEU A 139 5.48 -2.21 -13.98
C LEU A 139 4.58 -2.40 -15.20
N GLU A 140 5.06 -2.01 -16.36
CA GLU A 140 4.43 -2.38 -17.63
C GLU A 140 4.37 -3.92 -17.72
N PRO A 141 3.22 -4.51 -18.07
CA PRO A 141 3.13 -5.94 -18.32
C PRO A 141 4.12 -6.33 -19.41
N LEU A 142 4.90 -7.38 -19.20
CA LEU A 142 5.68 -7.99 -20.27
C LEU A 142 4.72 -8.70 -21.22
N TYR A 143 4.02 -7.97 -22.08
CA TYR A 143 3.37 -8.58 -23.22
C TYR A 143 4.45 -8.91 -24.24
N VAL A 144 4.95 -10.14 -24.21
CA VAL A 144 5.66 -10.68 -25.36
C VAL A 144 4.59 -10.88 -26.42
N MET A 145 4.57 -10.02 -27.43
CA MET A 145 3.84 -10.31 -28.67
C MET A 145 4.46 -11.59 -29.23
N GLN A 146 3.85 -12.75 -28.98
CA GLN A 146 4.13 -13.92 -29.80
C GLN A 146 3.53 -13.61 -31.18
N GLU A 147 4.39 -13.14 -32.09
CA GLU A 147 4.13 -13.18 -33.53
C GLU A 147 4.03 -14.64 -33.96
N ASN A 148 2.94 -15.30 -33.59
CA ASN A 148 2.63 -16.62 -34.09
C ASN A 148 2.06 -16.44 -35.49
N GLY A 149 2.97 -16.48 -36.47
CA GLY A 149 2.66 -16.92 -37.81
C GLY A 149 1.86 -18.22 -37.72
N ILE A 150 0.67 -18.18 -38.31
CA ILE A 150 -0.23 -19.31 -38.46
C ILE A 150 0.39 -20.22 -39.54
N PRO A 151 0.59 -21.53 -39.29
CA PRO A 151 0.96 -22.46 -40.36
C PRO A 151 -0.16 -22.64 -41.39
#